data_AF-A0A8J6QIT1-F1
#
_entry.id   AF-A0A8J6QIT1-F1
#
_cell.length_a   1.000
_cell.length_b   1.000
_cell.length_c   1.000
_cell.angle_alpha   90.00
_cell.angle_beta   90.00
_cell.angle_gamma   90.00
#
_symmetry.space_group_name_H-M   'P 1'
#
loop_
_entity.id
_entity.type
_entity.pdbx_description
1 polymer ?
#
loop_
_entity_poly.entity_id
_entity_poly.type
_entity_poly.pdbx_seq_one_letter_code
_entity_poly.pdbx_strand_id
1 'polypeptide(L)' 'MHALKGISISVEKGEIVTLIGSNGAGKSTTLKTISGQVLPKTGSVIYEGKDISKQPAHITAQTGIAHVPEGRRIF' A
#
# COMPACT_ATOMS: atom_id res chain seq x y z
N MET A 1 -14.58 1.37 12.60
CA MET A 1 -14.05 0.20 11.86
C MET A 1 -12.58 0.48 11.53
N HIS A 2 -11.64 -0.35 12.01
CA HIS A 2 -10.20 -0.22 11.74
C HIS A 2 -9.77 -1.36 10.80
N ALA A 3 -9.50 -1.03 9.53
CA ALA A 3 -9.13 -2.03 8.52
C ALA A 3 -7.68 -2.51 8.64
N LEU A 4 -6.79 -1.69 9.23
CA LEU A 4 -5.40 -2.01 9.49
C LEU A 4 -5.16 -2.04 11.00
N LYS A 5 -4.66 -3.16 11.53
CA LYS A 5 -4.30 -3.34 12.95
C LYS A 5 -2.78 -3.46 13.08
N GLY A 6 -2.07 -2.34 13.07
CA GLY A 6 -0.65 -2.27 13.44
C GLY A 6 0.24 -3.32 12.77
N ILE A 7 0.17 -3.43 11.44
CA ILE A 7 1.02 -4.35 10.68
C ILE A 7 2.40 -3.74 10.44
N SER A 8 3.44 -4.57 10.53
CA SER A 8 4.81 -4.22 10.13
C SER A 8 5.28 -5.25 9.11
N ILE A 9 5.64 -4.79 7.92
CA ILE A 9 6.09 -5.63 6.80
C ILE A 9 7.33 -4.96 6.20
N SER A 10 8.37 -5.74 5.91
CA SER A 10 9.49 -5.35 5.04
C SER A 10 9.41 -6.19 3.77
N VAL A 11 9.79 -5.59 2.64
CA VAL A 11 9.93 -6.28 1.36
C VAL A 11 11.24 -5.81 0.76
N GLU A 12 12.18 -6.73 0.59
CA GLU A 12 13.49 -6.42 0.03
C GLU A 12 13.47 -6.42 -1.50
N LYS A 13 14.49 -5.81 -2.10
CA LYS A 13 14.60 -5.71 -3.56
C LYS A 13 14.65 -7.10 -4.20
N GLY A 14 13.73 -7.36 -5.12
CA GLY A 14 13.64 -8.62 -5.85
C GLY A 14 12.74 -9.67 -5.18
N GLU A 15 12.20 -9.39 -4.00
CA GLU A 15 11.27 -10.30 -3.33
C GLU A 15 9.86 -10.22 -3.93
N ILE A 16 9.19 -11.38 -3.96
CA ILE A 16 7.77 -11.49 -4.27
C ILE A 16 7.06 -11.90 -2.98
N VAL A 17 6.23 -11.00 -2.45
CA VAL A 17 5.51 -11.21 -1.19
C VAL A 17 4.02 -11.28 -1.45
N THR A 18 3.35 -12.25 -0.83
CA THR A 18 1.89 -12.43 -0.91
C THR A 18 1.25 -12.07 0.42
N LEU A 19 0.22 -11.22 0.39
CA LEU A 19 -0.60 -10.90 1.55
C LEU A 19 -1.91 -11.71 1.54
N ILE A 20 -2.06 -12.64 2.48
CA ILE A 20 -3.22 -13.55 2.57
C ILE A 20 -4.08 -13.21 3.80
N GLY A 21 -5.40 -13.43 3.69
CA GLY A 21 -6.35 -13.21 4.78
C GLY A 21 -7.79 -13.25 4.29
N SER A 22 -8.76 -13.29 5.20
CA SER A 22 -10.20 -13.28 4.87
C SER A 22 -10.67 -11.96 4.24
N ASN A 23 -11.90 -11.93 3.71
CA ASN A 23 -12.53 -10.69 3.26
C ASN A 23 -12.71 -9.74 4.45
N GLY A 24 -12.30 -8.48 4.29
CA GLY A 24 -12.30 -7.49 5.38
C GLY A 24 -11.06 -7.52 6.27
N ALA A 25 -10.09 -8.43 6.05
CA ALA A 25 -8.84 -8.48 6.83
C ALA A 25 -7.88 -7.28 6.60
N GLY A 26 -8.20 -6.39 5.66
CA GLY A 26 -7.40 -5.18 5.40
C GLY A 26 -6.47 -5.25 4.21
N LYS A 27 -6.41 -6.37 3.47
CA LYS A 27 -5.48 -6.57 2.33
C LYS A 27 -5.49 -5.42 1.31
N SER A 28 -6.68 -5.13 0.77
CA SER A 28 -6.84 -4.06 -0.22
C SER A 28 -6.58 -2.68 0.39
N THR A 29 -6.85 -2.49 1.69
CA THR A 29 -6.49 -1.26 2.40
C THR A 29 -4.97 -1.11 2.52
N THR A 30 -4.24 -2.18 2.87
CA THR A 30 -2.78 -2.20 2.90
C THR A 30 -2.20 -1.75 1.56
N LEU A 31 -2.59 -2.41 0.47
CA LEU A 31 -2.07 -2.11 -0.87
C LEU A 31 -2.42 -0.69 -1.31
N LYS A 32 -3.63 -0.22 -1.02
CA LYS A 32 -4.05 1.16 -1.30
C LYS A 32 -3.24 2.18 -0.50
N THR A 33 -2.92 1.87 0.75
CA THR A 33 -2.08 2.72 1.60
C THR A 33 -0.64 2.81 1.09
N ILE A 34 -0.04 1.69 0.70
CA ILE A 34 1.29 1.68 0.06
C ILE A 34 1.29 2.55 -1.21
N SER A 35 0.23 2.49 -2.01
CA SER A 35 0.10 3.26 -3.25
C SER A 35 -0.34 4.73 -3.08
N GLY A 36 -0.52 5.21 -1.86
CA GLY A 36 -0.97 6.59 -1.60
C GLY A 36 -2.46 6.87 -1.93
N GLN A 37 -3.27 5.84 -2.21
CA GLN A 37 -4.72 5.97 -2.42
C GLN A 37 -5.50 6.12 -1.11
N VAL A 38 -4.94 5.65 0.01
CA VAL A 38 -5.53 5.76 1.36
C VAL A 38 -4.43 6.14 2.33
N LEU A 39 -4.49 7.34 2.91
CA LEU A 39 -3.48 7.78 3.86
C LEU A 39 -3.58 7.01 5.20
N PRO A 40 -2.46 6.54 5.77
CA PRO A 40 -2.45 5.89 7.07
C PRO A 40 -2.78 6.92 8.16
N LYS A 41 -3.57 6.52 9.16
CA LYS A 41 -3.84 7.36 10.34
C LYS A 41 -2.61 7.45 11.26
N THR A 42 -1.85 6.36 11.34
CA THR A 42 -0.64 6.21 12.16
C THR A 42 0.33 5.27 11.45
N GLY A 43 1.62 5.32 11.84
CA GLY A 43 2.68 4.54 11.21
C GLY A 43 3.25 5.21 9.95
N SER A 44 4.11 4.49 9.25
CA SER A 44 4.77 4.98 8.05
C SER A 44 4.91 3.93 6.95
N VAL A 45 5.06 4.40 5.72
CA VAL A 45 5.42 3.63 4.53
C VAL A 45 6.73 4.22 4.00
N ILE A 46 7.79 3.43 4.01
CA ILE A 46 9.11 3.82 3.53
C ILE A 46 9.39 3.08 2.23
N TYR A 47 9.74 3.81 1.18
CA TYR A 47 10.12 3.26 -0.11
C TYR A 47 11.48 3.83 -0.53
N GLU A 48 12.45 2.95 -0.78
CA GLU A 48 13.84 3.33 -1.10
C GLU A 48 14.43 4.38 -0.14
N GLY A 49 14.18 4.21 1.16
CA GLY A 49 14.64 5.13 2.21
C GLY A 49 13.87 6.44 2.32
N LYS A 50 12.83 6.67 1.50
CA LYS A 50 11.98 7.87 1.55
C LYS A 50 10.65 7.57 2.20
N ASP A 51 10.21 8.45 3.09
CA ASP A 51 8.86 8.38 3.66
C ASP A 51 7.84 8.87 2.61
N ILE A 52 6.94 7.97 2.22
CA ILE A 52 5.86 8.23 1.26
C ILE A 52 4.47 8.23 1.92
N SER A 53 4.39 8.13 3.25
CA SER A 53 3.16 7.89 4.01
C SER A 53 2.06 8.92 3.75
N LYS A 54 2.43 10.16 3.43
CA LYS A 54 1.50 11.28 3.23
C LYS A 54 1.47 11.79 1.79
N GLN A 55 2.10 11.05 0.87
CA GLN A 55 2.10 11.43 -0.54
C GLN A 55 0.79 11.01 -1.22
N PRO A 56 0.21 11.87 -2.07
CA PRO A 56 -0.95 11.48 -2.86
C PRO A 56 -0.53 10.49 -3.95
N ALA A 57 -1.45 9.60 -4.36
CA ALA A 57 -1.17 8.50 -5.27
C ALA A 57 -0.45 8.87 -6.58
N HIS A 58 -0.73 10.05 -7.15
CA HIS A 58 -0.07 10.50 -8.39
C HIS A 58 1.42 10.84 -8.20
N ILE A 59 1.83 11.27 -6.99
CA ILE A 59 3.23 11.49 -6.64
C ILE A 59 3.89 10.15 -6.31
N THR A 60 3.22 9.29 -5.54
CA THR A 60 3.71 7.93 -5.23
C THR A 60 3.95 7.12 -6.50
N ALA A 61 3.10 7.25 -7.51
CA ALA A 61 3.31 6.58 -8.80
C ALA A 61 4.59 7.03 -9.51
N GLN A 62 4.92 8.33 -9.42
CA GLN A 62 6.14 8.89 -10.03
C GLN A 62 7.43 8.39 -9.35
N THR A 63 7.34 7.80 -8.16
CA THR A 63 8.50 7.18 -7.50
C THR A 63 8.79 5.77 -8.03
N GLY A 64 7.96 5.21 -8.93
CA GLY A 64 8.12 3.87 -9.48
C GLY A 64 7.17 2.81 -8.88
N ILE A 65 6.25 3.20 -8.00
CA ILE A 65 5.23 2.28 -7.46
C ILE A 65 4.03 2.22 -8.42
N ALA A 66 3.72 1.02 -8.91
CA ALA A 66 2.51 0.78 -9.70
C ALA A 66 1.47 0.01 -8.89
N HIS A 67 0.24 0.53 -8.83
CA HIS A 67 -0.89 -0.16 -8.20
C HIS A 67 -1.84 -0.70 -9.26
N VAL A 68 -1.99 -2.02 -9.30
CA VAL A 68 -2.99 -2.69 -10.13
C VAL A 68 -4.21 -2.99 -9.26
N PRO A 69 -5.33 -2.26 -9.43
CA PRO A 69 -6.51 -2.47 -8.61
C PRO A 69 -7.18 -3.81 -8.93
N GLU A 70 -7.96 -4.31 -7.97
CA GLU A 70 -8.82 -5.46 -8.20
C GLU A 70 -9.90 -5.12 -9.24
N GLY A 71 -10.03 -6.01 -10.25
CA GLY A 71 -10.94 -5.84 -11.37
C GLY A 71 -10.41 -4.92 -12.49
N ARG A 72 -11.01 -5.01 -13.68
CA ARG A 72 -10.70 -4.11 -14.80
C ARG A 72 -11.58 -2.88 -14.70
N ARG A 73 -11.02 -1.77 -14.21
CA ARG A 73 -11.66 -0.45 -14.35
C ARG A 73 -11.30 0.10 -15.74
N ILE A 74 -12.13 -0.21 -16.73
CA ILE A 74 -11.94 0.19 -18.12
C ILE A 74 -12.63 1.54 -18.32
N PHE A 75 -12.02 2.67 -17.95
CA PHE A 75 -12.49 4.02 -18.33
C PHE A 75 -11.32 5.00 -18.39
#